data_AF-A0A388PB23-F1
#
_entry.id   AF-A0A388PB23-F1
#
_cell.length_a   1.000
_cell.length_b   1.000
_cell.length_c   1.000
_cell.angle_alpha   90.00
_cell.angle_beta   90.00
_cell.angle_gamma   90.00
#
_symmetry.space_group_name_H-M   'P 1'
#
loop_
_entity.id
_entity.type
_entity.pdbx_description
1 polymer ?
#
loop_
_entity_poly.entity_id
_entity_poly.type
_entity_poly.pdbx_seq_one_letter_code
_entity_poly.pdbx_strand_id
1 'polypeptide(L)'
;MGLKPEIAAYLAERAATGLPQVWQAPLAEIRENTKLHIALKQPLLQIHSVDHRSINGPTSNLPIRIYRPSEENNLPALVFFHGGGWVLNFLDIYEPALRKIAKNGNF
;
A
#
# COMPACT_ATOMS: atom_id res chain seq x y z
N MET A 1 -7.79 22.39 -17.04
CA MET A 1 -8.35 21.17 -16.43
C MET A 1 -8.17 21.31 -14.93
N GLY A 2 -9.27 21.40 -14.16
CA GLY A 2 -9.22 21.67 -12.71
C GLY A 2 -9.13 20.39 -11.87
N LEU A 3 -8.95 20.55 -10.55
CA LEU A 3 -9.00 19.43 -9.60
C LEU A 3 -10.42 18.85 -9.58
N LYS A 4 -10.54 17.52 -9.59
CA LYS A 4 -11.85 16.87 -9.48
C LYS A 4 -12.48 17.14 -8.11
N PRO A 5 -13.81 17.33 -8.00
CA PRO A 5 -14.48 17.67 -6.74
C PRO A 5 -14.16 16.71 -5.59
N GLU A 6 -14.10 15.41 -5.86
CA GLU A 6 -13.80 14.38 -4.86
C GLU A 6 -12.38 14.49 -4.30
N ILE A 7 -11.41 14.91 -5.12
CA ILE A 7 -10.02 15.11 -4.67
C ILE A 7 -9.91 16.41 -3.88
N ALA A 8 -10.62 17.47 -4.30
CA ALA A 8 -10.67 18.72 -3.55
C ALA A 8 -11.25 18.51 -2.14
N ALA A 9 -12.35 17.74 -2.03
CA ALA A 9 -12.97 17.40 -0.76
C ALA A 9 -12.02 16.59 0.14
N TYR A 10 -11.36 15.57 -0.41
CA TYR A 10 -10.37 14.78 0.33
C TYR A 10 -9.20 15.63 0.85
N LEU A 11 -8.67 16.53 0.02
CA LEU A 11 -7.57 17.41 0.44
C LEU A 11 -8.02 18.39 1.54
N ALA A 12 -9.25 18.92 1.46
CA ALA A 12 -9.81 19.79 2.48
C ALA A 12 -10.01 19.05 3.82
N GLU A 13 -10.59 17.84 3.79
CA GLU A 13 -10.72 16.97 4.97
C GLU A 13 -9.35 16.66 5.58
N ARG A 14 -8.38 16.30 4.73
CA ARG A 14 -7.01 16.01 5.18
C ARG A 14 -6.35 17.22 5.81
N ALA A 15 -6.50 18.42 5.23
CA ALA A 15 -5.94 19.65 5.79
C ALA A 15 -6.58 19.99 7.15
N ALA A 16 -7.89 19.79 7.29
CA ALA A 16 -8.62 20.03 8.54
C ALA A 16 -8.15 19.13 9.71
N THR A 17 -7.47 18.01 9.45
CA THR A 17 -6.89 17.17 10.51
C THR A 17 -5.74 17.84 11.27
N GLY A 18 -5.13 18.90 10.72
CA GLY A 18 -4.07 19.65 11.40
C GLY A 18 -2.80 18.85 11.72
N LEU A 19 -2.60 17.70 11.07
CA LEU A 19 -1.41 16.88 11.30
C LEU A 19 -0.12 17.61 10.86
N PRO A 20 1.01 17.37 11.55
CA PRO A 20 2.29 17.98 11.19
C PRO A 20 2.77 17.52 9.81
N GLN A 21 3.54 18.38 9.15
CA GLN A 21 4.30 18.00 7.96
C GLN A 21 5.39 16.98 8.32
N VAL A 22 5.86 16.22 7.33
CA VAL A 22 6.80 15.10 7.55
C VAL A 22 8.15 15.51 8.17
N TRP A 23 8.53 16.78 8.09
CA TRP A 23 9.74 17.34 8.71
C TRP A 23 9.48 18.04 10.06
N GLN A 24 8.23 18.12 10.50
CA GLN A 24 7.83 18.86 11.71
C GLN A 24 7.65 17.95 12.93
N ALA A 25 7.65 16.63 12.77
CA ALA A 25 7.45 15.67 13.85
C ALA A 25 8.44 14.50 13.77
N PRO A 26 8.67 13.78 14.89
CA PRO A 26 9.51 12.59 14.91
C PRO A 26 9.02 11.51 13.94
N LEU A 27 9.95 10.74 13.38
CA LEU A 27 9.63 9.69 12.40
C LEU A 27 8.61 8.66 12.91
N ALA A 28 8.67 8.31 14.20
CA ALA A 28 7.70 7.38 14.80
C ALA A 28 6.27 7.93 14.66
N GLU A 29 6.06 9.22 14.91
CA GLU A 29 4.76 9.87 14.77
C GLU A 29 4.31 9.94 13.31
N ILE A 30 5.21 10.29 12.39
CA ILE A 30 4.88 10.31 10.94
C ILE A 30 4.49 8.93 10.42
N ARG A 31 5.13 7.86 10.92
CA ARG A 31 4.76 6.48 10.59
C ARG A 31 3.40 6.09 11.15
N GLU A 32 3.06 6.50 12.36
CA GLU A 32 1.72 6.30 12.92
C GLU A 32 0.66 7.04 12.11
N ASN A 33 0.92 8.27 11.68
CA ASN A 33 0.02 9.04 10.81
C ASN A 33 -0.26 8.34 9.47
N THR A 34 0.66 7.51 8.98
CA THR A 34 0.47 6.73 7.74
C THR A 34 -0.63 5.68 7.88
N LYS A 35 -0.97 5.24 9.09
CA LYS A 35 -2.09 4.32 9.34
C LYS A 35 -3.47 4.95 9.11
N LEU A 36 -3.53 6.27 8.90
CA LEU A 36 -4.76 6.98 8.52
C LEU A 36 -4.99 6.99 6.99
N HIS A 37 -4.10 6.36 6.21
CA HIS A 37 -4.16 6.39 4.76
C HIS A 37 -5.48 5.83 4.22
N ILE A 38 -6.14 6.55 3.31
CA ILE A 38 -7.47 6.22 2.79
C ILE A 38 -7.53 4.84 2.12
N ALA A 39 -6.41 4.34 1.59
CA ALA A 39 -6.32 2.99 1.02
C ALA A 39 -6.74 1.90 2.01
N LEU A 40 -6.45 2.06 3.30
CA LEU A 40 -6.79 1.08 4.34
C LEU A 40 -8.30 0.96 4.58
N LYS A 41 -9.09 1.94 4.12
CA LYS A 41 -10.55 1.92 4.20
C LYS A 41 -11.20 1.27 2.97
N GLN A 42 -10.43 0.92 1.94
CA GLN A 42 -10.98 0.32 0.74
C GLN A 42 -11.29 -1.16 0.97
N PRO A 43 -12.42 -1.67 0.46
CA PRO A 43 -12.69 -3.10 0.49
C PRO A 43 -11.61 -3.84 -0.32
N LEU A 44 -11.13 -4.94 0.26
CA LEU A 44 -10.14 -5.78 -0.41
C LEU A 44 -10.84 -6.63 -1.47
N LEU A 45 -10.32 -6.56 -2.69
CA LEU A 45 -10.77 -7.41 -3.78
C LEU A 45 -10.44 -8.88 -3.46
N GLN A 46 -11.45 -9.75 -3.49
CA GLN A 46 -11.22 -11.18 -3.37
C GLN A 46 -10.44 -11.69 -4.59
N ILE A 47 -9.36 -12.41 -4.32
CA ILE A 47 -8.53 -13.13 -5.29
C ILE A 47 -8.31 -14.54 -4.77
N HIS A 48 -7.67 -15.40 -5.56
CA HIS A 48 -7.47 -16.80 -5.20
C HIS A 48 -6.70 -16.97 -3.88
N SER A 49 -5.54 -16.35 -3.72
CA SER A 49 -4.83 -16.38 -2.44
C SER A 49 -3.97 -15.14 -2.19
N VAL A 50 -3.73 -14.87 -0.91
CA VAL A 50 -2.73 -13.92 -0.44
C VAL A 50 -1.87 -14.61 0.60
N ASP A 51 -0.60 -14.82 0.27
CA ASP A 51 0.35 -15.50 1.13
C ASP A 51 1.30 -14.51 1.78
N HIS A 52 1.39 -14.59 3.10
CA HIS A 52 2.39 -13.87 3.87
C HIS A 52 3.61 -14.77 4.03
N ARG A 53 4.78 -14.28 3.62
CA ARG A 53 6.04 -15.00 3.73
C ARG A 53 7.12 -14.07 4.26
N SER A 54 8.20 -14.68 4.73
CA SER A 54 9.39 -14.00 5.18
C SER A 54 10.57 -14.63 4.48
N ILE A 55 11.45 -13.80 3.91
CA ILE A 55 12.67 -14.24 3.23
C ILE A 55 13.85 -13.82 4.10
N ASN A 56 14.81 -14.72 4.33
CA ASN A 56 16.03 -14.34 5.04
C ASN A 56 16.85 -13.39 4.16
N GLY A 57 17.00 -12.14 4.58
CA GLY A 57 17.87 -11.17 3.94
C GLY A 57 19.26 -11.14 4.58
N PRO A 58 20.20 -10.38 4.01
CA PRO A 58 21.58 -10.33 4.49
C PRO A 58 21.72 -9.73 5.91
N THR A 59 20.82 -8.83 6.30
CA THR A 59 20.87 -8.12 7.59
C THR A 59 19.61 -8.30 8.42
N SER A 60 18.50 -8.71 7.81
CA SER A 60 17.22 -8.92 8.49
C SER A 60 16.30 -9.79 7.64
N ASN A 61 15.27 -10.34 8.27
CA ASN A 61 14.17 -10.97 7.55
C ASN A 61 13.35 -9.93 6.78
N LEU A 62 13.05 -10.22 5.52
CA LEU A 62 12.25 -9.40 4.62
C LEU A 62 10.83 -9.96 4.55
N PRO A 63 9.82 -9.30 5.16
CA PRO A 63 8.43 -9.68 4.97
C PRO A 63 7.99 -9.39 3.53
N ILE A 64 7.32 -10.35 2.91
CA ILE A 64 6.72 -10.22 1.59
C ILE A 64 5.27 -10.67 1.61
N ARG A 65 4.50 -10.19 0.65
CA ARG A 65 3.16 -10.70 0.31
C ARG A 65 3.13 -11.15 -1.13
N ILE A 66 2.59 -12.33 -1.36
CA ILE A 66 2.35 -12.88 -2.69
C ILE A 66 0.85 -12.81 -2.94
N TYR A 67 0.46 -12.12 -3.99
CA TYR A 67 -0.93 -11.99 -4.41
C TYR A 67 -1.11 -12.89 -5.63
N ARG A 68 -1.96 -13.91 -5.53
CA ARG A 68 -2.19 -14.86 -6.62
C ARG A 68 -3.63 -14.73 -7.12
N PRO A 69 -3.85 -14.42 -8.41
CA PRO A 69 -5.19 -14.13 -8.92
C PRO A 69 -6.02 -15.38 -9.19
N SER A 70 -5.41 -16.52 -9.57
CA SER A 70 -6.09 -17.77 -9.93
C SER A 70 -5.27 -19.02 -9.57
N GLU A 71 -5.85 -20.21 -9.79
CA GLU A 71 -5.17 -21.49 -9.59
C GLU A 71 -4.23 -21.88 -10.74
N GLU A 72 -4.23 -21.12 -11.84
CA GLU A 72 -3.47 -21.46 -13.06
C GLU A 72 -1.96 -21.55 -12.82
N ASN A 73 -1.34 -22.58 -13.37
CA ASN A 73 0.11 -22.77 -13.27
C ASN A 73 0.87 -21.86 -14.24
N ASN A 74 2.14 -21.56 -13.94
CA ASN A 74 3.05 -20.78 -14.80
C ASN A 74 2.54 -19.37 -15.17
N LEU A 75 1.82 -18.71 -14.26
CA LEU A 75 1.51 -17.30 -14.39
C LEU A 75 2.81 -16.46 -14.44
N PRO A 76 2.81 -15.31 -15.15
CA PRO A 76 3.89 -14.33 -15.01
C PRO A 76 4.01 -13.87 -13.56
N ALA A 77 5.09 -13.15 -13.24
CA ALA A 77 5.25 -12.55 -11.91
C ALA A 77 5.66 -11.09 -12.02
N LEU A 78 5.05 -10.23 -11.19
CA LEU A 78 5.49 -8.87 -10.94
C LEU A 78 6.09 -8.77 -9.54
N VAL A 79 7.36 -8.36 -9.46
CA VAL A 79 7.98 -8.01 -8.19
C VAL A 79 7.78 -6.52 -7.94
N PHE A 80 6.98 -6.18 -6.94
CA PHE A 80 6.65 -4.80 -6.58
C PHE A 80 7.42 -4.34 -5.35
N PHE A 81 8.08 -3.18 -5.46
CA PHE A 81 8.72 -2.48 -4.35
C PHE A 81 7.91 -1.23 -4.03
N HIS A 82 7.50 -1.08 -2.77
CA HIS A 82 6.62 0.01 -2.39
C HIS A 82 7.34 1.36 -2.28
N GLY A 83 6.59 2.43 -2.51
CA GLY A 83 7.07 3.81 -2.32
C GLY A 83 7.11 4.23 -0.85
N GLY A 84 7.40 5.49 -0.59
CA GLY A 84 7.52 6.04 0.77
C GLY A 84 8.89 6.65 1.07
N GLY A 85 9.66 6.98 0.03
CA GLY A 85 10.96 7.65 0.16
C GLY A 85 11.97 6.86 0.99
N TRP A 86 11.90 5.52 0.96
CA TRP A 86 12.72 4.59 1.76
C TRP A 86 12.60 4.73 3.28
N VAL A 87 11.60 5.47 3.76
CA VAL A 87 11.46 5.81 5.19
C VAL A 87 10.07 5.45 5.73
N LEU A 88 9.03 5.60 4.90
CA LEU A 88 7.63 5.52 5.27
C LEU A 88 6.91 4.34 4.60
N ASN A 89 5.64 4.17 4.99
CA ASN A 89 4.69 3.18 4.48
C ASN A 89 4.96 1.73 4.92
N PHE A 90 4.01 0.85 4.59
CA PHE A 90 3.98 -0.56 4.95
C PHE A 90 3.05 -1.31 3.99
N LEU A 91 3.08 -2.66 4.00
CA LEU A 91 2.43 -3.49 2.99
C LEU A 91 0.91 -3.24 2.84
N ASP A 92 0.20 -3.02 3.94
CA ASP A 92 -1.27 -2.93 3.93
C ASP A 92 -1.80 -1.76 3.08
N ILE A 93 -1.09 -0.62 3.04
CA ILE A 93 -1.60 0.54 2.29
C ILE A 93 -1.59 0.29 0.77
N TYR A 94 -0.83 -0.71 0.32
CA TYR A 94 -0.71 -1.09 -1.10
C TYR A 94 -1.59 -2.28 -1.46
N GLU A 95 -2.03 -3.07 -0.49
CA GLU A 95 -2.79 -4.30 -0.74
C GLU A 95 -4.05 -4.11 -1.61
N PRO A 96 -4.89 -3.07 -1.42
CA PRO A 96 -6.03 -2.84 -2.32
C PRO A 96 -5.62 -2.64 -3.78
N ALA A 97 -4.48 -1.98 -4.03
CA ALA A 97 -3.97 -1.76 -5.38
C ALA A 97 -3.32 -3.02 -5.93
N LEU A 98 -2.53 -3.74 -5.13
CA LEU A 98 -1.82 -4.95 -5.57
C LEU A 98 -2.78 -6.11 -5.87
N ARG A 99 -3.88 -6.26 -5.12
CA ARG A 99 -4.95 -7.21 -5.47
C ARG A 99 -5.59 -6.89 -6.82
N LYS A 100 -5.81 -5.60 -7.13
CA LYS A 100 -6.35 -5.17 -8.44
C LYS A 100 -5.34 -5.39 -9.56
N ILE A 101 -4.07 -5.11 -9.33
CA ILE A 101 -2.99 -5.32 -10.30
C ILE A 101 -2.85 -6.81 -10.62
N ALA A 102 -2.76 -7.68 -9.62
CA ALA A 102 -2.68 -9.13 -9.81
C ALA A 102 -3.87 -9.66 -10.61
N LYS A 103 -5.10 -9.27 -10.22
CA LYS A 103 -6.32 -9.71 -10.92
C LYS A 103 -6.39 -9.22 -12.35
N ASN A 104 -6.10 -7.94 -12.61
CA ASN A 104 -6.25 -7.36 -13.95
C ASN A 104 -5.07 -7.69 -14.87
N GLY A 105 -3.90 -7.97 -14.30
CA GLY A 105 -2.69 -8.34 -15.03
C GLY A 105 -2.58 -9.83 -15.31
N ASN A 106 -3.40 -10.67 -14.67
CA ASN A 106 -3.32 -12.13 -14.72
C ASN A 106 -1.91 -12.64 -14.39
N PHE A 107 -1.33 -12.13 -13.30
CA PHE A 107 -0.06 -12.60 -12.71
C PHE A 107 -0.13 -12.57 -11.18
#